data_AF-A0A3N9VAB9-F1
#
_entry.id   AF-A0A3N9VAB9-F1
#
_cell.length_a   1.000
_cell.length_b   1.000
_cell.length_c   1.000
_cell.angle_alpha   90.00
_cell.angle_beta   90.00
_cell.angle_gamma   90.00
#
_symmetry.space_group_name_H-M   'P 1'
#
loop_
_entity.id
_entity.type
_entity.pdbx_description
1 polymer ?
#
loop_
_entity_poly.entity_id
_entity_poly.type
_entity_poly.pdbx_seq_one_letter_code
_entity_poly.pdbx_strand_id
1 'polypeptide(L)'
;KELAILRGLSHDECEIVRHASPLHDVGKIGIPDRILLKPGKLDAEEFQLMKMHAAIGAKILDNGDKFPVIRAGRIIALQHHERWDGKGYPHGLAGADIHIYGRIVMIADVFDALTSERPYKKPFPLEKTFEIMQGDRGVFFDPELLDLFLVNRTRFVRIKEEYGENTTLNDSSGHNDKLLFAECVAG
;
A
#
# COMPACT_ATOMS: atom_id res chain seq x y z
N LYS A 1 -6.70 -5.38 7.86
CA LYS A 1 -7.51 -5.81 9.03
C LYS A 1 -6.65 -6.15 10.24
N GLU A 2 -5.78 -7.17 10.17
CA GLU A 2 -5.05 -7.65 11.36
C GLU A 2 -4.21 -6.59 12.07
N LEU A 3 -3.52 -5.73 11.31
CA LEU A 3 -2.77 -4.63 11.90
C LEU A 3 -3.68 -3.59 12.59
N ALA A 4 -4.90 -3.37 12.10
CA ALA A 4 -5.89 -2.51 12.74
C ALA A 4 -6.35 -3.09 14.09
N ILE A 5 -6.56 -4.41 14.15
CA ILE A 5 -6.90 -5.12 15.39
C ILE A 5 -5.77 -4.97 16.41
N LEU A 6 -4.52 -5.24 16.00
CA LEU A 6 -3.35 -5.10 16.87
C LEU A 6 -3.17 -3.66 17.38
N ARG A 7 -3.52 -2.67 16.56
CA ARG A 7 -3.50 -1.25 16.96
C ARG A 7 -4.62 -0.87 17.94
N GLY A 8 -5.63 -1.73 18.13
CA GLY A 8 -6.75 -1.50 19.04
C GLY A 8 -7.91 -0.73 18.43
N LEU A 9 -8.06 -0.74 17.10
CA LEU A 9 -9.25 -0.17 16.44
C LEU A 9 -10.49 -1.01 16.79
N SER A 10 -11.67 -0.38 16.75
CA SER A 10 -12.94 -1.07 16.97
C SER A 10 -13.18 -2.14 15.89
N HIS A 11 -14.07 -3.09 16.19
CA HIS A 11 -14.45 -4.13 15.24
C HIS A 11 -14.92 -3.55 13.90
N ASP A 12 -15.79 -2.52 13.95
CA ASP A 12 -16.34 -1.86 12.78
C ASP A 12 -15.25 -1.19 11.94
N GLU A 13 -14.31 -0.48 12.58
CA GLU A 13 -13.17 0.13 11.88
C GLU A 13 -12.26 -0.92 11.24
N CYS A 14 -12.05 -2.06 11.90
CA CYS A 14 -11.26 -3.16 11.35
C CYS A 14 -11.91 -3.75 10.09
N GLU A 15 -13.24 -3.90 10.07
CA GLU A 15 -13.99 -4.33 8.90
C GLU A 15 -14.00 -3.27 7.79
N ILE A 16 -14.13 -1.99 8.14
CA ILE A 16 -14.01 -0.88 7.20
C ILE A 16 -12.65 -0.92 6.51
N VAL A 17 -11.55 -1.02 7.27
CA VAL A 17 -10.19 -1.12 6.69
C VAL A 17 -10.04 -2.35 5.81
N ARG A 18 -10.59 -3.51 6.22
CA ARG A 18 -10.55 -4.74 5.41
C ARG A 18 -11.16 -4.54 4.03
N HIS A 19 -12.32 -3.86 3.98
CA HIS A 19 -13.07 -3.68 2.74
C HIS A 19 -12.60 -2.49 1.92
N ALA A 20 -12.04 -1.47 2.57
CA ALA A 20 -11.59 -0.26 1.92
C ALA A 20 -10.16 -0.37 1.37
N SER A 21 -9.29 -1.19 1.99
CA SER A 21 -7.88 -1.29 1.57
C SER A 21 -7.67 -1.71 0.11
N PRO A 22 -8.46 -2.62 -0.50
CA PRO A 22 -8.30 -2.94 -1.93
C PRO A 22 -8.55 -1.76 -2.87
N LEU A 23 -9.19 -0.68 -2.40
CA LEU A 23 -9.49 0.50 -3.21
C LEU A 23 -8.31 1.48 -3.32
N HIS A 24 -7.18 1.24 -2.62
CA HIS A 24 -6.04 2.16 -2.60
C HIS A 24 -5.54 2.54 -4.01
N ASP A 25 -5.54 1.55 -4.92
CA ASP A 25 -5.01 1.67 -6.28
C ASP A 25 -6.10 1.85 -7.35
N VAL A 26 -7.37 2.05 -6.98
CA VAL A 26 -8.48 2.14 -7.96
C VAL A 26 -8.26 3.24 -9.00
N GLY A 27 -7.48 4.28 -8.66
CA GLY A 27 -7.16 5.37 -9.56
C GLY A 27 -6.19 5.02 -10.70
N LYS A 28 -5.55 3.85 -10.66
CA LYS A 28 -4.66 3.39 -11.74
C LYS A 28 -5.39 3.23 -13.08
N ILE A 29 -6.71 3.07 -13.06
CA ILE A 29 -7.56 3.11 -14.26
C ILE A 29 -7.43 4.41 -15.07
N GLY A 30 -7.03 5.51 -14.43
CA GLY A 30 -6.79 6.79 -15.09
C GLY A 30 -5.34 7.02 -15.53
N ILE A 31 -4.44 6.05 -15.32
CA ILE A 31 -3.04 6.14 -15.73
C ILE A 31 -2.88 5.57 -17.15
N PRO A 32 -2.19 6.27 -18.07
CA PRO A 32 -1.97 5.75 -19.41
C PRO A 32 -1.24 4.40 -19.42
N ASP A 33 -1.72 3.46 -20.23
CA ASP A 33 -1.14 2.10 -20.37
C ASP A 33 0.37 2.12 -20.64
N ARG A 34 0.86 3.07 -21.45
CA ARG A 34 2.30 3.21 -21.74
C ARG A 34 3.17 3.47 -20.50
N ILE A 35 2.58 4.00 -19.43
CA ILE A 35 3.23 4.23 -18.14
C ILE A 35 2.96 3.04 -17.21
N LEU A 36 1.69 2.64 -17.09
CA LEU A 36 1.26 1.56 -16.21
C LEU A 36 1.91 0.21 -16.55
N LEU A 37 2.04 -0.09 -17.83
CA LEU A 37 2.57 -1.35 -18.35
C LEU A 37 4.03 -1.24 -18.81
N LYS A 38 4.73 -0.15 -18.49
CA LYS A 38 6.11 0.08 -18.94
C LYS A 38 7.04 -1.02 -18.42
N PRO A 39 7.78 -1.73 -19.28
CA PRO A 39 8.79 -2.67 -18.83
C PRO A 39 10.03 -1.91 -18.34
N GLY A 40 10.17 -1.79 -17.01
CA GLY A 40 11.34 -1.15 -16.37
C GLY A 40 11.00 0.13 -15.62
N LYS A 41 12.03 0.91 -15.30
CA LYS A 41 11.89 2.11 -14.45
C LYS A 41 11.10 3.21 -15.16
N LEU A 42 10.30 3.93 -14.37
CA LEU A 42 9.73 5.19 -14.82
C LEU A 42 10.79 6.28 -14.77
N ASP A 43 10.78 7.17 -15.76
CA ASP A 43 11.51 8.43 -15.64
C ASP A 43 10.78 9.41 -14.70
N ALA A 44 11.37 10.59 -14.49
CA ALA A 44 10.81 11.57 -13.58
C ALA A 44 9.41 12.07 -13.99
N GLU A 45 9.15 12.24 -15.28
CA GLU A 45 7.88 12.76 -15.80
C GLU A 45 6.79 11.68 -15.73
N GLU A 46 7.14 10.46 -16.14
CA GLU A 46 6.29 9.28 -16.01
C GLU A 46 5.93 9.00 -14.55
N PHE A 47 6.89 9.18 -13.63
CA PHE A 47 6.65 9.04 -12.21
C PHE A 47 5.67 10.10 -11.70
N GLN A 48 5.76 11.36 -12.14
CA GLN A 48 4.75 12.38 -11.77
C GLN A 48 3.36 12.02 -12.26
N LEU A 49 3.25 11.48 -13.48
CA LEU A 49 1.96 11.02 -14.01
C LEU A 49 1.44 9.83 -13.20
N MET A 50 2.30 8.87 -12.86
CA MET A 50 1.93 7.72 -12.05
C MET A 50 1.43 8.12 -10.66
N LYS A 51 2.02 9.13 -10.00
CA LYS A 51 1.55 9.65 -8.69
C LYS A 51 0.10 10.13 -8.72
N MET A 52 -0.43 10.49 -9.90
CA MET A 52 -1.81 10.97 -10.03
C MET A 52 -2.86 9.91 -9.67
N HIS A 53 -2.52 8.62 -9.65
CA HIS A 53 -3.49 7.56 -9.32
C HIS A 53 -4.12 7.79 -7.93
N ALA A 54 -3.37 8.32 -6.96
CA ALA A 54 -3.90 8.65 -5.64
C ALA A 54 -5.06 9.66 -5.72
N ALA A 55 -4.84 10.77 -6.44
CA ALA A 55 -5.85 11.81 -6.63
C ALA A 55 -7.02 11.35 -7.52
N ILE A 56 -6.75 10.56 -8.56
CA ILE A 56 -7.77 9.98 -9.44
C ILE A 56 -8.65 9.00 -8.64
N GLY A 57 -8.05 8.13 -7.84
CA GLY A 57 -8.77 7.16 -7.01
C GLY A 57 -9.68 7.86 -6.00
N ALA A 58 -9.18 8.92 -5.36
CA ALA A 58 -9.98 9.76 -4.49
C ALA A 58 -11.20 10.37 -5.20
N LYS A 59 -10.99 10.88 -6.41
CA LYS A 59 -12.04 11.48 -7.25
C LYS A 59 -13.10 10.45 -7.69
N ILE A 60 -12.69 9.22 -8.00
CA ILE A 60 -13.62 8.12 -8.30
C ILE A 60 -14.55 7.84 -7.11
N LEU A 61 -14.06 8.03 -5.88
CA LEU A 61 -14.77 7.69 -4.65
C LEU A 61 -15.50 8.88 -3.99
N ASP A 62 -15.38 10.10 -4.54
CA ASP A 62 -15.80 11.38 -3.92
C ASP A 62 -17.30 11.45 -3.56
N ASN A 63 -18.17 10.79 -4.33
CA ASN A 63 -19.62 10.79 -4.09
C ASN A 63 -20.11 9.66 -3.16
N GLY A 64 -19.20 8.86 -2.63
CA GLY A 64 -19.51 7.72 -1.77
C GLY A 64 -19.46 8.01 -0.28
N ASP A 65 -19.29 9.26 0.14
CA ASP A 65 -19.04 9.63 1.55
C ASP A 65 -20.10 9.11 2.53
N LYS A 66 -21.36 8.92 2.09
CA LYS A 66 -22.42 8.32 2.92
C LYS A 66 -22.17 6.86 3.30
N PHE A 67 -21.30 6.15 2.56
CA PHE A 67 -20.92 4.77 2.82
C PHE A 67 -19.55 4.73 3.52
N PRO A 68 -19.46 4.22 4.77
CA PRO A 68 -18.22 4.25 5.54
C PRO A 68 -17.01 3.62 4.83
N VAL A 69 -17.22 2.49 4.14
CA VAL A 69 -16.16 1.81 3.36
C VAL A 69 -15.65 2.68 2.22
N ILE A 70 -16.53 3.37 1.49
CA ILE A 70 -16.12 4.20 0.35
C ILE A 70 -15.39 5.46 0.84
N ARG A 71 -15.88 6.07 1.93
CA ARG A 71 -15.20 7.18 2.60
C ARG A 71 -13.79 6.80 3.05
N ALA A 72 -13.64 5.62 3.68
CA ALA A 72 -12.34 5.10 4.06
C ALA A 72 -11.47 4.78 2.84
N GLY A 73 -12.04 4.23 1.77
CA GLY A 73 -11.34 3.96 0.52
C GLY A 73 -10.76 5.22 -0.10
N ARG A 74 -11.51 6.33 -0.09
CA ARG A 74 -11.06 7.64 -0.55
C ARG A 74 -9.88 8.17 0.29
N ILE A 75 -9.96 8.05 1.61
CA ILE A 75 -8.85 8.41 2.52
C ILE A 75 -7.60 7.58 2.19
N ILE A 76 -7.76 6.26 2.05
CA ILE A 76 -6.67 5.33 1.75
C ILE A 76 -6.05 5.65 0.38
N ALA A 77 -6.86 5.85 -0.66
CA ALA A 77 -6.38 6.21 -1.99
C ALA A 77 -5.51 7.47 -1.96
N LEU A 78 -5.91 8.49 -1.20
CA LEU A 78 -5.12 9.72 -1.04
C LEU A 78 -3.86 9.54 -0.21
N GLN A 79 -3.81 8.60 0.73
CA GLN A 79 -2.81 8.62 1.80
C GLN A 79 -1.91 7.41 1.90
N HIS A 80 -2.16 6.34 1.13
CA HIS A 80 -1.34 5.13 1.18
C HIS A 80 0.10 5.32 0.64
N HIS A 81 0.39 6.48 0.03
CA HIS A 81 1.74 6.91 -0.37
C HIS A 81 2.27 8.10 0.43
N GLU A 82 1.55 8.56 1.46
CA GLU A 82 2.07 9.54 2.40
C GLU A 82 3.08 8.88 3.33
N ARG A 83 4.21 9.54 3.55
CA ARG A 83 5.32 9.03 4.35
C ARG A 83 5.30 9.69 5.72
N TRP A 84 5.66 8.93 6.76
CA TRP A 84 5.72 9.47 8.11
C TRP A 84 6.55 10.76 8.25
N ASP A 85 7.63 10.88 7.46
CA ASP A 85 8.51 12.06 7.40
C ASP A 85 7.98 13.25 6.58
N GLY A 86 6.79 13.18 6.01
CA GLY A 86 6.19 14.25 5.20
C GLY A 86 6.71 14.34 3.76
N LYS A 87 7.61 13.44 3.33
CA LYS A 87 8.14 13.44 1.95
C LYS A 87 7.31 12.59 0.98
N GLY A 88 6.13 12.16 1.42
CA GLY A 88 5.18 11.40 0.63
C GLY A 88 4.42 12.26 -0.37
N TYR A 89 3.37 11.68 -0.95
CA TYR A 89 2.51 12.34 -1.92
C TYR A 89 1.06 11.82 -1.77
N PRO A 90 0.05 12.55 -2.25
CA PRO A 90 0.11 13.79 -3.03
C PRO A 90 0.20 15.08 -2.22
N HIS A 91 -0.04 15.06 -0.91
CA HIS A 91 -0.15 16.27 -0.08
C HIS A 91 1.05 16.50 0.85
N GLY A 92 1.92 15.50 1.04
CA GLY A 92 3.09 15.62 1.91
C GLY A 92 2.69 15.68 3.38
N LEU A 93 1.67 14.90 3.76
CA LEU A 93 1.23 14.77 5.15
C LEU A 93 2.31 14.07 5.97
N ALA A 94 2.49 14.49 7.22
CA ALA A 94 3.51 13.95 8.11
C ALA A 94 2.89 13.41 9.40
N GLY A 95 3.52 12.38 9.98
CA GLY A 95 3.13 11.84 11.28
C GLY A 95 1.64 11.48 11.39
N ALA A 96 1.00 12.03 12.41
CA ALA A 96 -0.40 11.75 12.73
C ALA A 96 -1.42 12.49 11.82
N ASP A 97 -0.97 13.42 10.97
CA ASP A 97 -1.83 14.05 9.96
C ASP A 97 -2.23 13.05 8.87
N ILE A 98 -1.44 11.98 8.72
CA ILE A 98 -1.83 10.81 7.93
C ILE A 98 -2.87 10.03 8.73
N HIS A 99 -4.03 9.80 8.13
CA HIS A 99 -5.08 9.00 8.76
C HIS A 99 -4.56 7.59 9.06
N ILE A 100 -5.00 7.02 10.17
CA ILE A 100 -4.54 5.70 10.63
C ILE A 100 -4.73 4.61 9.57
N TYR A 101 -5.77 4.72 8.75
CA TYR A 101 -6.02 3.80 7.63
C TYR A 101 -4.94 3.88 6.55
N GLY A 102 -4.50 5.09 6.17
CA GLY A 102 -3.41 5.27 5.21
C GLY A 102 -2.10 4.66 5.73
N ARG A 103 -1.78 4.90 7.00
CA ARG A 103 -0.59 4.35 7.65
C ARG A 103 -0.59 2.82 7.75
N ILE A 104 -1.75 2.22 8.05
CA ILE A 104 -1.92 0.75 8.07
C ILE A 104 -1.76 0.16 6.66
N VAL A 105 -2.39 0.77 5.66
CA VAL A 105 -2.35 0.27 4.28
C VAL A 105 -0.96 0.42 3.68
N MET A 106 -0.24 1.51 3.97
CA MET A 106 1.17 1.68 3.60
C MET A 106 2.01 0.47 4.03
N ILE A 107 1.95 0.05 5.29
CA ILE A 107 2.75 -1.10 5.76
C ILE A 107 2.35 -2.40 5.02
N ALA A 108 1.05 -2.63 4.83
CA ALA A 108 0.55 -3.84 4.19
C ALA A 108 0.91 -3.90 2.70
N ASP A 109 0.73 -2.80 1.97
CA ASP A 109 1.05 -2.69 0.55
C ASP A 109 2.54 -2.91 0.32
N VAL A 110 3.39 -2.32 1.15
CA VAL A 110 4.85 -2.46 1.01
C VAL A 110 5.33 -3.87 1.31
N PHE A 111 4.82 -4.46 2.38
CA PHE A 111 5.15 -5.84 2.70
C PHE A 111 4.78 -6.76 1.52
N ASP A 112 3.56 -6.62 0.99
CA ASP A 112 3.12 -7.43 -0.14
C ASP A 112 3.92 -7.13 -1.40
N ALA A 113 4.30 -5.86 -1.61
CA ALA A 113 5.12 -5.41 -2.72
C ALA A 113 6.54 -6.02 -2.71
N LEU A 114 7.18 -6.11 -1.54
CA LEU A 114 8.52 -6.66 -1.38
C LEU A 114 8.56 -8.18 -1.49
N THR A 115 7.47 -8.86 -1.12
CA THR A 115 7.39 -10.32 -1.00
C THR A 115 6.65 -11.00 -2.16
N SER A 116 6.12 -10.25 -3.13
CA SER A 116 5.43 -10.81 -4.30
C SER A 116 6.33 -10.85 -5.54
N GLU A 117 6.21 -11.91 -6.34
CA GLU A 117 6.85 -12.00 -7.65
C GLU A 117 6.21 -11.04 -8.66
N ARG A 118 7.04 -10.52 -9.58
CA ARG A 118 6.63 -9.61 -10.65
C ARG A 118 7.44 -9.87 -11.91
N PRO A 119 6.94 -9.49 -13.10
CA PRO A 119 7.60 -9.76 -14.37
C PRO A 119 9.07 -9.33 -14.47
N TYR A 120 9.48 -8.33 -13.69
CA TYR A 120 10.85 -7.78 -13.69
C TYR A 120 11.56 -7.88 -12.35
N LYS A 121 10.96 -8.51 -11.32
CA LYS A 121 11.52 -8.55 -9.97
C LYS A 121 11.12 -9.82 -9.22
N LYS A 122 12.11 -10.58 -8.79
CA LYS A 122 11.92 -11.70 -7.86
C LYS A 122 11.55 -11.18 -6.46
N PRO A 123 10.71 -11.89 -5.71
CA PRO A 123 10.39 -11.52 -4.33
C PRO A 123 11.68 -11.50 -3.50
N PHE A 124 11.77 -10.57 -2.56
CA PHE A 124 12.85 -10.60 -1.57
C PHE A 124 12.61 -11.72 -0.56
N PRO A 125 13.67 -12.33 -0.01
CA PRO A 125 13.56 -13.15 1.19
C PRO A 125 12.84 -12.39 2.32
N LEU A 126 12.12 -13.11 3.18
CA LEU A 126 11.35 -12.49 4.26
C LEU A 126 12.25 -11.71 5.22
N GLU A 127 13.40 -12.27 5.58
CA GLU A 127 14.40 -11.62 6.44
C GLU A 127 14.84 -10.29 5.82
N LYS A 128 15.14 -10.30 4.51
CA LYS A 128 15.54 -9.09 3.79
C LYS A 128 14.40 -8.07 3.72
N THR A 129 13.17 -8.52 3.55
CA THR A 129 11.98 -7.65 3.58
C THR A 129 11.85 -6.95 4.93
N PHE A 130 11.97 -7.69 6.04
CA PHE A 130 11.85 -7.10 7.38
C PHE A 130 13.02 -6.16 7.70
N GLU A 131 14.25 -6.49 7.29
CA GLU A 131 15.39 -5.59 7.40
C GLU A 131 15.15 -4.26 6.68
N ILE A 132 14.65 -4.33 5.44
CA ILE A 132 14.33 -3.14 4.63
C ILE A 132 13.27 -2.29 5.35
N MET A 133 12.15 -2.89 5.74
CA MET A 133 11.06 -2.16 6.39
C MET A 133 11.51 -1.55 7.72
N GLN A 134 12.30 -2.28 8.51
CA GLN A 134 12.86 -1.82 9.78
C GLN A 134 13.80 -0.63 9.61
N GLY A 135 14.58 -0.58 8.52
CA GLY A 135 15.47 0.54 8.19
C GLY A 135 14.72 1.86 7.94
N ASP A 136 13.46 1.77 7.50
CA ASP A 136 12.58 2.90 7.17
C ASP A 136 11.60 3.28 8.30
N ARG A 137 11.78 2.71 9.49
CA ARG A 137 10.99 3.01 10.69
C ARG A 137 11.08 4.49 11.05
N GLY A 138 9.93 5.17 11.17
CA GLY A 138 9.87 6.60 11.51
C GLY A 138 10.28 7.53 10.37
N VAL A 139 10.53 6.99 9.17
CA VAL A 139 10.78 7.76 7.94
C VAL A 139 9.64 7.51 6.97
N PHE A 140 9.50 6.26 6.53
CA PHE A 140 8.40 5.86 5.65
C PHE A 140 7.19 5.44 6.46
N PHE A 141 7.42 4.65 7.51
CA PHE A 141 6.38 4.02 8.30
C PHE A 141 6.16 4.74 9.64
N ASP A 142 4.90 4.74 10.07
CA ASP A 142 4.56 4.98 11.46
C ASP A 142 5.33 3.98 12.35
N PRO A 143 6.17 4.45 13.29
CA PRO A 143 7.02 3.59 14.09
C PRO A 143 6.22 2.65 15.00
N GLU A 144 5.08 3.08 15.53
CA GLU A 144 4.24 2.26 16.42
C GLU A 144 3.62 1.11 15.63
N LEU A 145 3.06 1.41 14.45
CA LEU A 145 2.43 0.39 13.61
C LEU A 145 3.44 -0.59 13.03
N LEU A 146 4.62 -0.11 12.63
CA LEU A 146 5.66 -0.99 12.12
C LEU A 146 6.16 -1.93 13.22
N ASP A 147 6.34 -1.45 14.45
CA ASP A 147 6.74 -2.30 15.57
C ASP A 147 5.69 -3.39 15.84
N LEU A 148 4.40 -3.03 15.85
CA LEU A 148 3.30 -3.99 15.97
C LEU A 148 3.33 -5.03 14.86
N PHE A 149 3.59 -4.59 13.62
CA PHE A 149 3.72 -5.48 12.46
C PHE A 149 4.89 -6.46 12.62
N LEU A 150 6.09 -5.97 12.97
CA LEU A 150 7.31 -6.76 13.06
C LEU A 150 7.33 -7.74 14.24
N VAL A 151 6.76 -7.34 15.38
CA VAL A 151 6.55 -8.24 16.53
C VAL A 151 5.61 -9.38 16.15
N ASN A 152 4.62 -9.12 15.30
CA ASN A 152 3.63 -10.10 14.84
C ASN A 152 3.90 -10.66 13.45
N ARG A 153 5.12 -10.52 12.91
CA ARG A 153 5.45 -10.80 11.51
C ARG A 153 5.03 -12.19 11.02
N THR A 154 5.14 -13.22 11.86
CA THR A 154 4.73 -14.60 11.55
C THR A 154 3.24 -14.69 11.20
N ARG A 155 2.39 -13.87 11.83
CA ARG A 155 0.95 -13.79 11.51
C ARG A 155 0.73 -13.28 10.09
N PHE A 156 1.45 -12.24 9.68
CA PHE A 156 1.32 -11.64 8.36
C PHE A 156 1.90 -12.52 7.25
N VAL A 157 3.02 -13.21 7.52
CA VAL A 157 3.58 -14.22 6.63
C VAL A 157 2.55 -15.32 6.37
N ARG A 158 1.96 -15.88 7.43
CA ARG A 158 0.93 -16.93 7.31
C ARG A 158 -0.28 -16.47 6.49
N ILE A 159 -0.75 -15.24 6.69
CA ILE A 159 -1.84 -14.69 5.88
C ILE A 159 -1.44 -14.61 4.42
N LYS A 160 -0.22 -14.16 4.11
CA LYS A 160 0.26 -14.12 2.73
C LYS A 160 0.26 -15.51 2.10
N GLU A 161 0.74 -16.52 2.82
CA GLU A 161 0.78 -17.91 2.35
C GLU A 161 -0.64 -18.45 2.08
N GLU A 162 -1.57 -18.28 3.04
CA GLU A 162 -2.97 -18.74 2.92
C GLU A 162 -3.70 -18.13 1.72
N TYR A 163 -3.43 -16.86 1.38
CA TYR A 163 -4.06 -16.21 0.21
C TYR A 163 -3.26 -16.38 -1.09
N GLY A 164 -1.94 -16.60 -1.00
CA GLY A 164 -1.07 -16.87 -2.15
C GLY A 164 -1.37 -18.21 -2.82
N GLU A 165 -1.59 -19.26 -2.02
CA GLU A 165 -1.98 -20.59 -2.53
C GLU A 165 -3.33 -20.56 -3.27
N ASN A 166 -4.29 -19.80 -2.76
CA ASN A 166 -5.63 -19.67 -3.34
C ASN A 166 -5.69 -18.86 -4.65
N THR A 167 -4.69 -18.03 -4.95
CA THR A 167 -4.67 -17.17 -6.15
C THR A 167 -4.16 -17.91 -7.40
N THR A 168 -3.40 -18.99 -7.22
CA THR A 168 -2.86 -19.81 -8.33
C THR A 168 -3.92 -20.53 -9.16
N LEU A 169 -5.19 -20.50 -8.75
CA LEU A 169 -6.29 -21.16 -9.45
C LEU A 169 -7.12 -20.24 -10.36
N ASN A 170 -6.96 -18.90 -10.37
CA ASN A 170 -7.97 -18.05 -11.04
C ASN A 170 -7.64 -16.59 -11.46
N ASP A 171 -6.40 -16.19 -11.76
CA ASP A 171 -6.23 -14.83 -12.35
C ASP A 171 -5.06 -14.69 -13.35
N SER A 172 -5.40 -14.23 -14.56
CA SER A 172 -4.50 -13.87 -15.66
C SER A 172 -4.54 -12.38 -16.01
N SER A 173 -4.88 -11.51 -15.05
CA SER A 173 -4.90 -10.06 -15.25
C SER A 173 -3.98 -9.28 -14.31
N GLY A 174 -3.09 -8.47 -14.91
CA GLY A 174 -2.54 -7.23 -14.32
C GLY A 174 -1.54 -7.32 -13.16
N HIS A 175 -0.36 -7.91 -13.33
CA HIS A 175 0.70 -7.98 -12.30
C HIS A 175 1.93 -7.08 -12.55
N ASN A 176 1.76 -5.84 -13.06
CA ASN A 176 2.89 -4.91 -13.30
C ASN A 176 2.98 -3.70 -12.34
N ASP A 177 2.05 -3.57 -11.41
CA ASP A 177 1.67 -2.28 -10.84
C ASP A 177 2.45 -1.77 -9.63
N LYS A 178 3.50 -2.48 -9.27
CA LYS A 178 3.92 -2.49 -7.87
C LYS A 178 5.35 -1.91 -7.75
N LEU A 179 5.96 -1.53 -8.89
CA LEU A 179 7.39 -1.18 -9.09
C LEU A 179 7.86 0.06 -8.30
N LEU A 180 6.95 0.98 -8.01
CA LEU A 180 7.26 2.31 -7.49
C LEU A 180 7.89 2.28 -6.09
N PHE A 181 7.53 1.28 -5.27
CA PHE A 181 8.00 1.22 -3.89
C PHE A 181 9.41 0.63 -3.75
N ALA A 182 9.77 -0.30 -4.64
CA ALA A 182 11.06 -0.97 -4.59
C ALA A 182 12.24 -0.01 -4.83
N GLU A 183 12.01 1.09 -5.54
CA GLU A 183 13.07 2.02 -5.95
C GLU A 183 13.23 3.18 -4.98
N CYS A 184 12.17 3.57 -4.25
CA CYS A 184 12.27 4.57 -3.19
C CYS A 184 12.87 4.04 -1.89
N VAL A 185 12.89 2.72 -1.69
CA VAL A 185 13.32 2.06 -0.46
C VAL A 185 14.67 1.35 -0.59
N ALA A 186 15.08 1.01 -1.82
CA ALA A 186 16.36 0.34 -2.09
C ALA A 186 17.42 1.24 -2.74
N GLY A 187 17.20 2.56 -2.77
CA GLY A 187 18.09 3.57 -3.35
C GLY A 187 18.56 4.59 -2.34
#